data_AF-A0A8X8AN78-F1
#
_entry.id   AF-A0A8X8AN78-F1
#
_cell.length_a   1.000
_cell.length_b   1.000
_cell.length_c   1.000
_cell.angle_alpha   90.00
_cell.angle_beta   90.00
_cell.angle_gamma   90.00
#
_symmetry.space_group_name_H-M   'P 1'
#
loop_
_entity.id
_entity.type
_entity.pdbx_description
1 polymer ?
#
loop_
_entity_poly.entity_id
_entity_poly.type
_entity_poly.pdbx_seq_one_letter_code
_entity_poly.pdbx_strand_id
1 'polypeptide(L)'
;MVVCFDLRTEKFSSVKRLGGFNKALPHSTTLINYNGRLGLLMSLEDSSYISRACKSLKLWVLRGGSEDEWSKRVYVLPPLWKDVVSEYMRIAGMVGTHEIVLSPYYQQVPSYVIYYNVKSKTIRKVGIQGMEAFKGKRLNTYLNYVGNVKFL
;
A
#
# COMPACT_ATOMS: atom_id res chain seq x y z
N MET A 1 11.77 -3.59 -10.23
CA MET A 1 11.59 -3.12 -11.62
C MET A 1 10.11 -3.15 -11.92
N VAL A 2 9.53 -2.06 -12.46
CA VAL A 2 8.12 -2.04 -12.88
C VAL A 2 8.12 -2.17 -14.40
N VAL A 3 7.39 -3.17 -14.91
CA VAL A 3 7.25 -3.44 -16.34
C VAL A 3 5.80 -3.19 -16.72
N CYS A 4 5.59 -2.48 -17.83
CA CYS A 4 4.29 -2.27 -18.45
C CYS A 4 4.16 -3.24 -19.63
N PHE A 5 2.99 -3.84 -19.79
CA PHE A 5 2.65 -4.66 -20.94
C PHE A 5 1.46 -4.01 -21.64
N ASP A 6 1.69 -3.56 -22.88
CA ASP A 6 0.65 -2.99 -23.71
C ASP A 6 -0.12 -4.12 -24.40
N LEU A 7 -1.38 -4.33 -24.02
CA LEU A 7 -2.24 -5.38 -24.59
C LEU A 7 -2.55 -5.17 -26.08
N ARG A 8 -2.49 -3.93 -26.58
CA ARG A 8 -2.79 -3.64 -27.99
C ARG A 8 -1.62 -3.94 -28.90
N THR A 9 -0.41 -3.66 -28.42
CA THR A 9 0.82 -3.84 -29.22
C THR A 9 1.62 -5.08 -28.82
N GLU A 10 1.20 -5.76 -27.75
CA GLU A 10 1.86 -6.91 -27.11
C GLU A 10 3.34 -6.64 -26.77
N LYS A 11 3.67 -5.38 -26.49
CA LYS A 11 5.03 -4.95 -26.20
C LYS A 11 5.22 -4.70 -24.71
N PHE A 12 6.37 -5.15 -24.24
CA PHE A 12 6.87 -4.78 -22.92
C PHE A 12 7.59 -3.44 -23.01
N SER A 13 7.31 -2.57 -22.07
CA SER A 13 8.11 -1.38 -21.80
C SER A 13 8.46 -1.32 -20.32
N SER A 14 9.55 -0.67 -19.98
CA SER A 14 9.91 -0.44 -18.59
C SER A 14 9.45 0.94 -18.18
N VAL A 15 8.84 1.06 -16.99
CA VAL A 15 8.61 2.38 -16.42
C VAL A 15 9.95 2.86 -15.89
N LYS A 16 10.47 3.97 -16.46
CA LYS A 16 11.73 4.56 -15.99
C LYS A 16 11.69 4.70 -14.48
N ARG A 17 12.75 4.20 -13.85
CA ARG A 17 12.94 4.28 -12.40
C ARG A 17 13.04 5.76 -12.05
N LEU A 18 12.38 6.21 -10.97
CA LEU A 18 12.53 7.60 -10.52
C LEU A 18 14.01 7.96 -10.47
N GLY A 19 14.39 9.11 -11.04
CA GLY A 19 15.72 9.70 -10.85
C GLY A 19 16.10 9.96 -9.38
N GLY A 20 15.13 9.85 -8.45
CA GLY A 20 15.36 9.90 -7.00
C GLY A 20 15.54 8.53 -6.32
N PHE A 21 15.28 7.40 -7.00
CA PHE A 21 15.52 6.06 -6.46
C PHE A 21 16.84 5.49 -7.02
N ASN A 22 17.96 6.07 -6.58
CA ASN A 22 19.29 5.51 -6.83
C ASN A 22 19.53 4.18 -6.08
N LYS A 23 18.57 3.77 -5.23
CA LYS A 23 18.59 2.53 -4.43
C LYS A 23 17.35 1.67 -4.74
N ALA A 24 17.40 0.40 -4.33
CA ALA A 24 16.24 -0.49 -4.39
C ALA A 24 15.04 0.13 -3.66
N LEU A 25 13.83 -0.14 -4.17
CA LEU A 25 12.60 0.28 -3.49
C LEU A 25 12.53 -0.37 -2.11
N PRO A 26 12.08 0.35 -1.06
CA PRO A 26 11.89 -0.24 0.26
C PRO A 26 10.96 -1.44 0.18
N HIS A 27 11.20 -2.48 1.00
CA HIS A 27 10.32 -3.66 1.04
C HIS A 27 8.89 -3.34 1.51
N SER A 28 8.67 -2.19 2.17
CA SER A 28 7.32 -1.70 2.50
C SER A 28 6.54 -1.15 1.28
N THR A 29 7.16 -1.09 0.10
CA THR A 29 6.52 -0.56 -1.11
C THR A 29 5.37 -1.44 -1.57
N THR A 30 4.20 -0.85 -1.69
CA THR A 30 2.99 -1.47 -2.22
C THR A 30 2.55 -0.73 -3.48
N LEU A 31 2.31 -1.49 -4.55
CA LEU A 31 1.68 -0.99 -5.77
C LEU A 31 0.20 -0.77 -5.51
N ILE A 32 -0.31 0.41 -5.82
CA ILE A 32 -1.72 0.77 -5.63
C ILE A 32 -2.32 1.35 -6.91
N ASN A 33 -3.62 1.16 -7.08
CA ASN A 33 -4.40 1.92 -8.05
C ASN A 33 -4.82 3.25 -7.42
N TYR A 34 -4.29 4.36 -7.93
CA TYR A 34 -4.64 5.71 -7.51
C TYR A 34 -5.46 6.39 -8.61
N ASN A 35 -6.79 6.28 -8.52
CA ASN A 35 -7.74 6.86 -9.47
C ASN A 35 -7.45 6.50 -10.95
N GLY A 36 -7.21 5.21 -11.22
CA GLY A 36 -6.89 4.71 -12.55
C GLY A 36 -5.41 4.85 -12.94
N ARG A 37 -4.56 5.39 -12.05
CA ARG A 37 -3.12 5.55 -12.29
C ARG A 37 -2.30 4.68 -11.37
N LEU A 38 -1.13 4.27 -11.83
CA LEU A 38 -0.20 3.50 -11.01
C LEU A 38 0.39 4.37 -9.89
N GLY A 39 0.27 3.89 -8.65
CA GLY A 39 0.87 4.48 -7.47
C GLY A 39 1.83 3.54 -6.74
N LEU A 40 2.87 4.10 -6.13
CA LEU A 40 3.77 3.42 -5.21
C LEU A 40 3.61 4.03 -3.82
N LEU A 41 3.11 3.26 -2.86
CA LEU A 41 2.91 3.69 -1.48
C LEU A 41 3.90 2.96 -0.57
N MET A 42 4.64 3.71 0.26
CA MET A 42 5.74 3.17 1.08
C MET A 42 5.97 3.99 2.35
N SER A 43 6.75 3.44 3.29
CA SER A 43 7.28 4.21 4.43
C SER A 43 8.22 5.31 3.95
N LEU A 44 8.28 6.43 4.67
CA LEU A 44 9.32 7.44 4.43
C LEU A 44 10.71 6.97 4.86
N GLU A 45 10.79 6.09 5.87
CA GLU A 45 12.03 5.70 6.57
C GLU A 45 12.77 4.52 5.89
N ASP A 46 12.45 4.20 4.63
CA ASP A 46 13.05 3.11 3.84
C ASP A 46 13.10 1.75 4.57
N SER A 47 12.09 1.48 5.43
CA SER A 47 11.94 0.22 6.19
C SER A 47 11.16 -0.85 5.41
N SER A 48 11.28 -2.10 5.86
CA SER A 48 10.52 -3.25 5.33
C SER A 48 9.07 -3.34 5.82
N TYR A 49 8.71 -2.57 6.84
CA TYR A 49 7.38 -2.48 7.42
C TYR A 49 7.11 -1.05 7.89
N ILE A 50 5.85 -0.76 8.20
CA ILE A 50 5.46 0.48 8.87
C ILE A 50 5.50 0.23 10.37
N SER A 51 6.44 0.88 11.07
CA SER A 51 6.61 0.74 12.52
C SER A 51 5.71 1.69 13.31
N ARG A 52 5.66 1.51 14.64
CA ARG A 52 5.03 2.49 15.54
C ARG A 52 5.74 3.84 15.54
N ALA A 53 7.04 3.84 15.26
CA ALA A 53 7.86 5.05 15.17
C ALA A 53 7.65 5.81 13.85
N CYS A 54 7.05 5.17 12.84
CA CYS A 54 6.84 5.78 11.52
C CYS A 54 6.02 7.07 11.65
N LYS A 55 6.56 8.16 11.09
CA LYS A 55 5.91 9.48 11.14
C LYS A 55 5.11 9.81 9.89
N SER A 56 5.42 9.17 8.76
CA SER A 56 4.77 9.49 7.50
C SER A 56 4.93 8.41 6.43
N LEU A 57 3.97 8.39 5.51
CA LEU A 57 3.96 7.56 4.32
C LEU A 57 4.20 8.43 3.09
N LYS A 58 4.83 7.85 2.06
CA LYS A 58 5.14 8.49 0.80
C LYS A 58 4.38 7.80 -0.32
N LEU A 59 3.66 8.57 -1.12
CA LEU A 59 2.99 8.11 -2.32
C LEU A 59 3.64 8.76 -3.54
N TRP A 60 4.01 7.95 -4.52
CA TRP A 60 4.38 8.39 -5.85
C TRP A 60 3.30 7.97 -6.83
N VAL A 61 2.78 8.91 -7.63
CA VAL A 61 1.77 8.62 -8.66
C VAL A 61 2.32 8.92 -10.04
N LEU A 62 2.21 7.96 -10.95
CA LEU A 62 2.61 8.09 -12.34
C LEU A 62 1.65 9.04 -13.08
N ARG A 63 2.16 10.16 -13.65
CA ARG A 63 1.29 11.18 -14.27
C ARG A 63 0.81 10.86 -15.68
N GLY A 64 1.43 9.93 -16.41
CA GLY A 64 1.10 9.64 -17.81
C GLY A 64 1.50 10.82 -18.70
N GLY A 65 2.75 10.81 -19.15
CA GLY A 65 3.40 11.84 -19.96
C GLY A 65 4.78 11.33 -20.41
N SER A 66 5.64 12.19 -20.98
CA SER A 66 7.02 11.80 -21.31
C SER A 66 7.73 11.27 -20.07
N GLU A 67 7.98 9.97 -20.11
CA GLU A 67 8.72 8.99 -19.28
C GLU A 67 9.19 9.28 -17.84
N ASP A 68 9.20 10.52 -17.32
CA ASP A 68 9.91 10.88 -16.07
C ASP A 68 9.03 11.58 -14.99
N GLU A 69 7.74 11.80 -15.21
CA GLU A 69 6.91 12.57 -14.26
C GLU A 69 6.17 11.70 -13.23
N TRP A 70 6.87 11.35 -12.15
CA TRP A 70 6.23 10.89 -10.92
C TRP A 70 5.89 12.07 -10.01
N SER A 71 4.65 12.12 -9.51
CA SER A 71 4.24 13.12 -8.52
C SER A 71 4.36 12.56 -7.10
N LYS A 72 5.14 13.25 -6.25
CA LYS A 72 5.33 12.89 -4.83
C LYS A 72 4.23 13.48 -3.97
N ARG A 73 3.71 12.68 -3.04
CA ARG A 73 2.85 13.11 -1.94
C ARG A 73 3.37 12.51 -0.64
N VAL A 74 3.27 13.26 0.45
CA VAL A 74 3.65 12.80 1.79
C VAL A 74 2.44 12.91 2.69
N TYR A 75 2.12 11.81 3.37
CA TYR A 75 1.02 11.72 4.31
C TYR A 75 1.59 11.54 5.71
N VAL A 76 1.50 12.60 6.52
CA VAL A 76 1.92 12.56 7.93
C VAL A 76 0.93 11.72 8.72
N LEU A 77 1.42 10.79 9.52
CA LEU A 77 0.60 9.97 10.39
C LEU A 77 0.20 10.78 11.64
N PRO A 78 -1.03 10.63 12.14
CA PRO A 78 -1.48 11.40 13.30
C PRO A 78 -0.74 10.96 14.58
N PRO A 79 -0.67 11.80 15.62
CA PRO A 79 0.06 11.49 16.86
C PRO A 79 -0.37 10.18 17.54
N LEU A 80 -1.65 9.82 17.42
CA LEU A 80 -2.23 8.58 17.98
C LEU A 80 -1.81 7.31 17.22
N TRP A 81 -1.09 7.42 16.10
CA TRP A 81 -0.65 6.28 15.28
C TRP A 81 -0.01 5.18 16.12
N LYS A 82 0.96 5.55 16.96
CA LYS A 82 1.74 4.63 17.80
C LYS A 82 0.85 3.85 18.78
N ASP A 83 -0.30 4.37 19.16
CA ASP A 83 -1.16 3.76 20.19
C ASP A 83 -2.20 2.81 19.58
N VAL A 84 -2.47 2.94 18.27
CA VAL A 84 -3.50 2.15 17.57
C VAL A 84 -2.91 0.93 16.83
N VAL A 85 -1.63 1.00 16.44
CA VAL A 85 -0.99 0.00 15.56
C VAL A 85 -0.09 -0.99 16.29
N SER A 86 0.16 -2.15 15.68
CA SER A 86 1.19 -3.08 16.16
C SER A 86 2.58 -2.62 15.73
N GLU A 87 3.63 -3.19 16.34
CA GLU A 87 5.02 -2.84 16.01
C GLU A 87 5.36 -2.99 14.52
N TYR A 88 4.79 -3.99 13.86
CA TYR A 88 5.04 -4.26 12.45
C TYR A 88 3.72 -4.25 11.68
N MET A 89 3.52 -3.23 10.85
CA MET A 89 2.37 -3.11 9.95
C MET A 89 2.80 -3.24 8.49
N ARG A 90 1.89 -3.70 7.63
CA ARG A 90 2.02 -3.73 6.18
C ARG A 90 0.95 -2.85 5.55
N ILE A 91 1.27 -2.25 4.40
CA ILE A 91 0.28 -1.56 3.58
C ILE A 91 -0.45 -2.66 2.76
N ALA A 92 -1.76 -2.77 2.94
CA ALA A 92 -2.60 -3.66 2.14
C ALA A 92 -3.05 -3.02 0.83
N GLY A 93 -3.09 -1.68 0.78
CA GLY A 93 -3.42 -0.91 -0.41
C GLY A 93 -4.08 0.43 -0.08
N MET A 94 -4.85 0.95 -1.05
CA MET A 94 -5.62 2.18 -0.90
C MET A 94 -7.02 2.01 -1.50
N VAL A 95 -8.04 2.46 -0.76
CA VAL A 95 -9.43 2.55 -1.23
C VAL A 95 -9.68 3.97 -1.72
N GLY A 96 -10.09 4.10 -2.99
CA GLY A 96 -10.21 5.39 -3.65
C GLY A 96 -8.88 6.15 -3.67
N THR A 97 -8.91 7.43 -3.27
CA THR A 97 -7.72 8.30 -3.21
C THR A 97 -7.44 8.83 -1.81
N HIS A 98 -8.21 8.40 -0.81
CA HIS A 98 -8.14 8.97 0.53
C HIS A 98 -7.89 7.96 1.64
N GLU A 99 -8.21 6.68 1.48
CA GLU A 99 -8.09 5.72 2.57
C GLU A 99 -6.98 4.71 2.32
N ILE A 100 -5.90 4.82 3.08
CA ILE A 100 -4.84 3.82 3.11
C ILE A 100 -5.27 2.70 4.05
N VAL A 101 -5.15 1.45 3.60
CA VAL A 101 -5.47 0.27 4.39
C VAL A 101 -4.18 -0.40 4.84
N LEU A 102 -4.07 -0.67 6.13
CA LEU A 102 -2.93 -1.34 6.75
C LEU A 102 -3.39 -2.57 7.53
N SER A 103 -2.55 -3.59 7.57
CA SER A 103 -2.76 -4.80 8.36
C SER A 103 -1.51 -5.11 9.19
N PRO A 104 -1.63 -5.80 10.33
CA PRO A 104 -0.47 -6.34 11.02
C PRO A 104 0.37 -7.21 10.09
N TYR A 105 1.70 -7.14 10.24
CA TYR A 105 2.63 -7.99 9.49
C TYR A 105 2.46 -9.46 9.88
N TYR A 106 2.24 -9.71 11.17
CA TYR A 106 1.93 -11.02 11.74
C TYR A 106 0.50 -11.02 12.24
N GLN A 107 -0.44 -11.27 11.34
CA GLN A 107 -1.86 -11.25 11.65
C GLN A 107 -2.28 -12.62 12.20
N GLN A 108 -2.69 -12.63 13.47
CA GLN A 108 -3.33 -13.79 14.14
C GLN A 108 -4.81 -13.46 14.41
N VAL A 109 -5.64 -14.48 14.57
CA VAL A 109 -7.05 -14.32 14.92
C VAL A 109 -7.19 -14.02 16.43
N PRO A 110 -7.95 -13.00 16.85
CA PRO A 110 -8.80 -12.13 16.04
C PRO A 110 -8.02 -11.10 15.22
N SER A 111 -8.39 -11.02 13.95
CA SER A 111 -7.71 -10.19 12.96
C SER A 111 -8.34 -8.80 12.88
N TYR A 112 -7.57 -7.79 12.50
CA TYR A 112 -8.07 -6.45 12.24
C TYR A 112 -7.32 -5.79 11.10
N VAL A 113 -7.93 -4.76 10.52
CA VAL A 113 -7.31 -3.82 9.59
C VAL A 113 -7.43 -2.40 10.13
N ILE A 114 -6.54 -1.53 9.69
CA ILE A 114 -6.55 -0.11 10.01
C ILE A 114 -6.80 0.65 8.71
N TYR A 115 -7.78 1.54 8.72
CA TYR A 115 -7.93 2.52 7.66
C TYR A 115 -7.45 3.88 8.16
N TYR A 116 -6.56 4.48 7.39
CA TYR A 116 -6.09 5.83 7.60
C TYR A 116 -6.62 6.73 6.48
N ASN A 117 -7.48 7.68 6.84
CA ASN A 117 -7.97 8.67 5.91
C ASN A 117 -6.99 9.84 5.83
N VAL A 118 -6.33 10.01 4.69
CA VAL A 118 -5.28 11.03 4.49
C VAL A 118 -5.82 12.46 4.42
N LYS A 119 -7.12 12.64 4.14
CA LYS A 119 -7.77 13.95 4.05
C LYS A 119 -8.18 14.45 5.44
N SER A 120 -8.92 13.63 6.18
CA SER A 120 -9.36 13.97 7.55
C SER A 120 -8.28 13.69 8.61
N LYS A 121 -7.20 12.98 8.26
CA LYS A 121 -6.14 12.50 9.15
C LYS A 121 -6.66 11.59 10.27
N THR A 122 -7.79 10.92 10.04
CA THR A 122 -8.43 10.04 11.02
C THR A 122 -8.01 8.59 10.83
N ILE A 123 -7.92 7.86 11.92
CA ILE A 123 -7.65 6.42 11.93
C ILE A 123 -8.88 5.68 12.44
N ARG A 124 -9.25 4.60 11.76
CA ARG A 124 -10.25 3.62 12.24
C ARG A 124 -9.64 2.23 12.25
N LYS A 125 -9.84 1.50 13.34
CA LYS A 125 -9.45 0.09 13.49
C LYS A 125 -10.72 -0.76 13.37
N VAL A 126 -10.70 -1.72 12.46
CA VAL A 126 -11.86 -2.55 12.14
C VAL A 126 -11.49 -4.01 12.37
N GLY A 127 -12.21 -4.67 13.29
CA GLY A 127 -12.07 -6.11 13.53
C GLY A 127 -12.67 -6.92 12.38
N ILE A 128 -12.02 -8.02 12.02
CA ILE A 128 -12.51 -8.99 11.04
C ILE A 128 -13.17 -10.13 11.80
N GLN A 129 -14.44 -10.38 11.50
CA GLN A 129 -15.25 -11.48 12.06
C GLN A 129 -15.27 -12.69 11.11
N GLY A 130 -15.66 -13.87 11.60
CA GLY A 130 -15.81 -15.07 10.78
C GLY A 130 -14.50 -15.82 10.50
N MET A 131 -13.46 -15.55 11.30
CA MET A 131 -12.13 -16.13 11.16
C MET A 131 -11.78 -17.12 12.28
N GLU A 132 -12.76 -17.52 13.10
CA GLU A 132 -12.56 -18.30 14.33
C GLU A 132 -11.92 -19.66 14.04
N ALA A 133 -12.31 -20.31 12.93
CA ALA A 133 -11.75 -21.57 12.48
C ALA A 133 -10.25 -21.49 12.11
N PHE A 134 -9.74 -20.28 11.86
CA PHE A 134 -8.34 -20.03 11.48
C PHE A 134 -7.48 -19.58 12.66
N LYS A 135 -7.92 -19.81 13.89
CA LYS A 135 -7.15 -19.45 15.10
C LYS A 135 -5.74 -20.07 15.06
N GLY A 136 -4.73 -19.25 15.34
CA GLY A 136 -3.32 -19.63 15.26
C GLY A 136 -2.73 -19.71 13.85
N LYS A 137 -3.53 -19.47 12.79
CA LYS A 137 -3.03 -19.36 11.41
C LYS A 137 -2.60 -17.93 11.10
N ARG A 138 -1.68 -17.80 10.16
CA ARG A 138 -1.26 -16.51 9.59
C ARG A 138 -2.21 -16.14 8.47
N LEU A 139 -2.67 -14.89 8.48
CA LEU A 139 -3.53 -14.32 7.45
C LEU A 139 -2.76 -13.26 6.65
N ASN A 140 -3.00 -13.24 5.34
CA ASN A 140 -2.55 -12.16 4.46
C ASN A 140 -3.78 -11.35 4.03
N THR A 141 -3.66 -10.02 4.06
CA THR A 141 -4.71 -9.12 3.62
C THR A 141 -4.37 -8.58 2.22
N TYR A 142 -5.29 -8.76 1.27
CA TYR A 142 -5.19 -8.18 -0.08
C TYR A 142 -6.41 -7.31 -0.32
N LEU A 143 -6.18 -6.08 -0.80
CA LEU A 143 -7.25 -5.18 -1.20
C LEU A 143 -7.67 -5.49 -2.65
N ASN A 144 -8.94 -5.26 -2.98
CA ASN A 144 -9.49 -5.40 -4.34
C ASN A 144 -9.23 -6.78 -4.97
N TYR A 145 -9.23 -7.83 -4.15
CA TYR A 145 -9.18 -9.19 -4.66
C TYR A 145 -10.45 -9.46 -5.48
N VAL A 146 -10.27 -9.65 -6.79
CA VAL A 146 -11.33 -10.12 -7.68
C VAL A 146 -11.12 -11.62 -7.83
N GLY A 147 -11.97 -12.41 -7.19
CA GLY A 147 -12.00 -13.86 -7.39
C GLY A 147 -12.52 -14.19 -8.79
N ASN A 148 -11.83 -15.09 -9.49
CA ASN A 148 -12.17 -15.58 -10.84
C ASN A 148 -12.10 -14.52 -11.95
N VAL A 149 -10.88 -14.14 -12.34
CA VAL A 149 -10.66 -13.54 -13.67
C VAL A 149 -10.71 -14.68 -14.69
N LYS A 150 -11.91 -15.04 -15.17
CA LYS A 150 -12.01 -15.82 -16.40
C LYS A 150 -11.48 -14.93 -17.52
N PHE A 151 -10.27 -15.21 -18.00
CA PHE A 151 -9.80 -14.65 -19.26
C PHE A 151 -10.77 -15.14 -20.34
N LEU A 152 -11.53 -14.21 -20.92
CA LEU A 152 -12.28 -14.44 -22.17
C LEU A 152 -11.30 -14.43 -23.33
#